data_AF-A0A7Y5STJ9-F1
#
_entry.id   AF-A0A7Y5STJ9-F1
#
_cell.length_a   1.000
_cell.length_b   1.000
_cell.length_c   1.000
_cell.angle_alpha   90.00
_cell.angle_beta   90.00
_cell.angle_gamma   90.00
#
_symmetry.space_group_name_H-M   'P 1'
#
loop_
_entity.id
_entity.type
_entity.pdbx_description
1 polymer ?
#
loop_
_entity_poly.entity_id
_entity_poly.type
_entity_poly.pdbx_seq_one_letter_code
_entity_poly.pdbx_strand_id
1 'polypeptide(L)'
;MGQGAPPGAEPAALLAAEPGVEFLASALADHHVVLLGNTHRRPELLAFEAHAVEALAGSGLVTHLGLEIASDQQEALDRFLATGKGLDRIEVAPAIDHPAFRDLLEAIRPLSRPGGGTVEVVALDRPWRSVREGTRDGHMATRIAGEIEGRPGARMLVLVGNNHTLRDFPWRWGGSRTPPRPWRRSRHGCEGSSWHVGGRTRLASPS
;
A
#
# COMPACT_ATOMS: atom_id res chain seq x y z
N MET A 1 -17.76 33.30 -40.14
CA MET A 1 -16.49 33.25 -39.39
C MET A 1 -16.81 32.69 -38.02
N GLY A 2 -16.72 31.37 -37.87
CA GLY A 2 -17.07 30.67 -36.64
C GLY A 2 -15.93 30.75 -35.63
N GLN A 3 -16.22 31.22 -34.42
CA GLN A 3 -15.28 31.22 -33.31
C GLN A 3 -15.11 29.78 -32.83
N GLY A 4 -13.96 29.18 -33.13
CA GLY A 4 -13.54 27.92 -32.53
C GLY A 4 -13.15 28.17 -31.08
N ALA A 5 -13.77 27.43 -30.16
CA ALA A 5 -13.34 27.39 -28.77
C ALA A 5 -11.87 26.88 -28.68
N PRO A 6 -11.05 27.38 -27.74
CA PRO A 6 -9.66 26.97 -27.61
C PRO A 6 -9.56 25.52 -27.09
N PRO A 7 -8.67 24.67 -27.64
CA PRO A 7 -8.36 23.37 -27.07
C PRO A 7 -7.42 23.57 -25.88
N GLY A 8 -7.95 23.53 -24.66
CA GLY A 8 -7.13 23.80 -23.47
C GLY A 8 -7.80 23.68 -22.10
N ALA A 9 -8.97 23.05 -22.00
CA ALA A 9 -9.60 22.65 -20.75
C ALA A 9 -10.40 21.37 -21.09
N GLU A 10 -10.22 20.21 -20.47
CA GLU A 10 -10.10 19.97 -19.04
C GLU A 10 -9.38 18.65 -18.71
N PRO A 11 -8.41 18.66 -17.78
CA PRO A 11 -8.12 17.50 -16.92
C PRO A 11 -9.02 17.46 -15.67
N ALA A 12 -9.79 18.53 -15.41
CA ALA A 12 -10.60 18.69 -14.20
C ALA A 12 -11.93 17.92 -14.22
N ALA A 13 -12.52 17.66 -15.40
CA ALA A 13 -13.78 16.91 -15.52
C ALA A 13 -13.63 15.39 -15.54
N LEU A 14 -12.40 14.85 -15.56
CA LEU A 14 -12.17 13.41 -15.33
C LEU A 14 -12.22 13.04 -13.83
N LEU A 15 -12.38 14.05 -12.97
CA LEU A 15 -12.36 13.96 -11.50
C LEU A 15 -13.71 14.41 -10.89
N ALA A 16 -14.84 14.12 -11.54
CA ALA A 16 -16.05 13.90 -10.75
C ALA A 16 -15.81 12.60 -9.97
N ALA A 17 -15.02 12.72 -8.89
CA ALA A 17 -14.31 11.60 -8.32
C ALA A 17 -15.33 10.66 -7.69
N GLU A 18 -15.23 9.39 -8.10
CA GLU A 18 -15.94 8.29 -7.44
C GLU A 18 -15.78 8.48 -5.93
N PRO A 19 -16.86 8.45 -5.11
CA PRO A 19 -16.79 8.79 -3.69
C PRO A 19 -15.68 8.05 -2.91
N GLY A 20 -15.31 6.86 -3.38
CA GLY A 20 -14.17 6.10 -2.84
C GLY A 20 -12.80 6.74 -3.10
N VAL A 21 -12.56 7.30 -4.30
CA VAL A 21 -11.31 7.99 -4.64
C VAL A 21 -11.19 9.30 -3.86
N GLU A 22 -12.28 10.05 -3.72
CA GLU A 22 -12.31 11.27 -2.89
C GLU A 22 -11.98 10.95 -1.42
N PHE A 23 -12.57 9.87 -0.89
CA PHE A 23 -12.29 9.42 0.46
C PHE A 23 -10.81 9.09 0.65
N LEU A 24 -10.19 8.36 -0.30
CA LEU A 24 -8.76 8.05 -0.26
C LEU A 24 -7.89 9.30 -0.38
N ALA A 25 -8.26 10.24 -1.26
CA ALA A 25 -7.56 11.51 -1.42
C ALA A 25 -7.58 12.35 -0.13
N SER A 26 -8.75 12.44 0.52
CA SER A 26 -8.90 13.13 1.80
C SER A 26 -8.05 12.47 2.88
N ALA A 27 -8.07 11.15 2.99
CA ALA A 27 -7.24 10.43 3.96
C ALA A 27 -5.74 10.63 3.69
N LEU A 28 -5.34 10.62 2.43
CA LEU A 28 -3.96 10.89 2.02
C LEU A 28 -3.56 12.35 2.16
N ALA A 29 -4.47 13.31 2.31
CA ALA A 29 -4.12 14.69 2.62
C ALA A 29 -3.64 14.81 4.08
N ASP A 30 -4.32 14.13 5.00
CA ASP A 30 -4.07 14.18 6.45
C ASP A 30 -3.07 13.13 6.94
N HIS A 31 -2.76 12.12 6.13
CA HIS A 31 -1.91 11.00 6.51
C HIS A 31 -0.83 10.69 5.46
N HIS A 32 0.32 10.24 5.94
CA HIS A 32 1.42 9.77 5.09
C HIS A 32 1.22 8.34 4.57
N VAL A 33 0.43 7.53 5.27
CA VAL A 33 0.15 6.14 4.90
C VAL A 33 -1.34 5.89 5.03
N VAL A 34 -1.94 5.37 3.96
CA VAL A 34 -3.32 4.88 3.95
C VAL A 34 -3.30 3.41 3.57
N LEU A 35 -3.90 2.56 4.40
CA LEU A 35 -4.06 1.13 4.14
C LEU A 35 -5.46 0.89 3.60
N LEU A 36 -5.54 0.37 2.38
CA LEU A 36 -6.76 -0.10 1.76
C LEU A 36 -6.80 -1.62 1.84
N GLY A 37 -7.69 -2.09 2.71
CA GLY A 37 -7.96 -3.51 2.86
C GLY A 37 -8.91 -4.01 1.78
N ASN A 38 -8.66 -5.20 1.24
CA ASN A 38 -9.58 -5.87 0.34
C ASN A 38 -9.94 -7.30 0.74
N THR A 39 -11.01 -7.79 0.14
CA THR A 39 -11.26 -9.24 0.09
C THR A 39 -10.63 -9.76 -1.18
N HIS A 40 -9.70 -10.70 -1.06
CA HIS A 40 -9.01 -11.26 -2.21
C HIS A 40 -9.96 -11.89 -3.22
N ARG A 41 -9.54 -11.96 -4.49
CA ARG A 41 -10.31 -12.58 -5.58
C ARG A 41 -11.65 -11.90 -5.86
N ARG A 42 -11.68 -10.57 -5.75
CA ARG A 42 -12.80 -9.70 -6.13
C ARG A 42 -12.35 -8.77 -7.25
N PRO A 43 -12.52 -9.14 -8.53
CA PRO A 43 -12.05 -8.35 -9.66
C PRO A 43 -12.55 -6.91 -9.66
N GLU A 44 -13.78 -6.67 -9.18
CA GLU A 44 -14.37 -5.34 -9.05
C GLU A 44 -13.62 -4.45 -8.06
N LEU A 45 -13.07 -5.02 -6.98
CA LEU A 45 -12.28 -4.26 -6.01
C LEU A 45 -10.90 -3.92 -6.57
N LEU A 46 -10.26 -4.86 -7.28
CA LEU A 46 -8.96 -4.61 -7.91
C LEU A 46 -9.06 -3.61 -9.07
N ALA A 47 -10.17 -3.62 -9.80
CA ALA A 47 -10.45 -2.61 -10.82
C ALA A 47 -10.61 -1.20 -10.18
N PHE A 48 -11.34 -1.11 -9.08
CA PHE A 48 -11.42 0.13 -8.30
C PHE A 48 -10.04 0.56 -7.77
N GLU A 49 -9.25 -0.37 -7.22
CA GLU A 49 -7.89 -0.09 -6.72
C GLU A 49 -6.97 0.43 -7.83
N ALA A 50 -6.99 -0.18 -9.02
CA ALA A 50 -6.23 0.27 -10.17
C ALA A 50 -6.62 1.71 -10.57
N HIS A 51 -7.93 1.98 -10.65
CA HIS A 51 -8.45 3.31 -10.96
C HIS A 51 -8.08 4.35 -9.88
N ALA A 52 -8.19 3.99 -8.60
CA ALA A 52 -7.82 4.87 -7.50
C ALA A 52 -6.33 5.20 -7.52
N VAL A 53 -5.46 4.20 -7.76
CA VAL A 53 -4.02 4.41 -7.90
C VAL A 53 -3.73 5.37 -9.05
N GLU A 54 -4.34 5.17 -10.22
CA GLU A 54 -4.16 6.05 -11.38
C GLU A 54 -4.55 7.50 -11.07
N ALA A 55 -5.74 7.73 -10.51
CA ALA A 55 -6.23 9.07 -10.17
C ALA A 55 -5.34 9.76 -9.10
N LEU A 56 -4.95 9.02 -8.07
CA LEU A 56 -4.13 9.55 -6.97
C LEU A 56 -2.66 9.78 -7.39
N ALA A 57 -2.14 8.95 -8.30
CA ALA A 57 -0.83 9.15 -8.91
C ALA A 57 -0.83 10.37 -9.85
N GLY A 58 -1.87 10.53 -10.66
CA GLY A 58 -2.02 11.65 -11.59
C GLY A 58 -2.16 13.01 -10.90
N SER A 59 -2.72 13.04 -9.69
CA SER A 59 -2.78 14.24 -8.84
C SER A 59 -1.51 14.49 -8.02
N GLY A 60 -0.55 13.55 -8.01
CA GLY A 60 0.67 13.63 -7.19
C GLY A 60 0.45 13.39 -5.70
N LEU A 61 -0.74 12.97 -5.27
CA LEU A 61 -1.04 12.63 -3.88
C LEU A 61 -0.40 11.31 -3.44
N VAL A 62 -0.23 10.36 -4.37
CA VAL A 62 0.50 9.11 -4.13
C VAL A 62 1.87 9.19 -4.76
N THR A 63 2.89 8.91 -3.94
CA THR A 63 4.28 8.79 -4.39
C THR A 63 4.80 7.36 -4.27
N HIS A 64 4.18 6.55 -3.40
CA HIS A 64 4.53 5.16 -3.19
C HIS A 64 3.27 4.28 -3.16
N LEU A 65 3.36 3.09 -3.76
CA LEU A 65 2.32 2.07 -3.74
C LEU A 65 2.88 0.81 -3.09
N GLY A 66 2.37 0.48 -1.91
CA GLY A 66 2.70 -0.77 -1.22
C GLY A 66 1.77 -1.90 -1.66
N LEU A 67 2.34 -3.05 -2.03
CA LEU A 67 1.58 -4.25 -2.42
C LEU A 67 1.88 -5.43 -1.49
N GLU A 68 0.88 -6.28 -1.25
CA GLU A 68 1.02 -7.57 -0.56
C GLU A 68 1.79 -8.62 -1.41
N ILE A 69 2.98 -8.25 -1.90
CA ILE A 69 3.90 -9.12 -2.63
C ILE A 69 5.09 -9.39 -1.71
N ALA A 70 5.59 -10.62 -1.70
CA ALA A 70 6.75 -10.99 -0.89
C ALA A 70 7.95 -10.11 -1.25
N SER A 71 8.59 -9.52 -0.24
CA SER A 71 9.62 -8.51 -0.45
C SER A 71 10.95 -9.04 -1.02
N ASP A 72 11.13 -10.36 -1.10
CA ASP A 72 12.20 -10.99 -1.89
C ASP A 72 11.90 -11.00 -3.40
N GLN A 73 10.69 -10.60 -3.82
CA GLN A 73 10.28 -10.45 -5.22
C GLN A 73 10.45 -9.03 -5.75
N GLN A 74 10.98 -8.08 -4.97
CA GLN A 74 11.12 -6.68 -5.40
C GLN A 74 11.91 -6.56 -6.71
N GLU A 75 13.00 -7.30 -6.89
CA GLU A 75 13.78 -7.24 -8.15
C GLU A 75 12.99 -7.74 -9.37
N ALA A 76 12.17 -8.78 -9.20
CA ALA A 76 11.31 -9.30 -10.27
C ALA A 76 10.21 -8.28 -10.61
N LEU A 77 9.63 -7.65 -9.59
CA LEU A 77 8.66 -6.57 -9.74
C LEU A 77 9.26 -5.36 -10.45
N ASP A 78 10.41 -4.87 -10.02
CA ASP A 78 11.10 -3.71 -10.63
C ASP A 78 11.41 -3.96 -12.10
N ARG A 79 11.88 -5.18 -12.42
CA ARG A 79 12.15 -5.60 -13.80
C ARG A 79 10.90 -5.57 -14.66
N PHE A 80 9.79 -6.09 -14.15
CA PHE A 80 8.51 -6.06 -14.86
C PHE A 80 8.04 -4.63 -15.09
N LEU A 81 8.07 -3.78 -14.07
CA LEU A 81 7.66 -2.38 -14.16
C LEU A 81 8.49 -1.65 -15.24
N ALA A 82 9.82 -1.82 -15.22
CA ALA A 82 10.74 -1.21 -16.18
C ALA A 82 10.54 -1.68 -17.62
N THR A 83 10.32 -2.98 -17.83
CA THR A 83 10.46 -3.60 -19.15
C THR A 83 9.15 -4.09 -19.76
N GLY A 84 8.10 -4.23 -18.96
CA GLY A 84 6.87 -4.93 -19.32
C GLY A 84 7.06 -6.43 -19.53
N LYS A 85 8.17 -7.01 -19.07
CA LYS A 85 8.49 -8.44 -19.26
C LYS A 85 8.66 -9.15 -17.93
N GLY A 86 8.27 -10.42 -17.89
CA GLY A 86 8.50 -11.28 -16.72
C GLY A 86 7.43 -11.17 -15.64
N LEU A 87 6.20 -10.74 -15.97
CA LEU A 87 5.07 -10.74 -15.05
C LEU A 87 4.82 -12.14 -14.43
N ASP A 88 5.00 -13.18 -15.23
CA ASP A 88 4.92 -14.60 -14.87
C ASP A 88 6.00 -15.03 -13.87
N ARG A 89 7.08 -14.25 -13.74
CA ARG A 89 8.20 -14.53 -12.82
C ARG A 89 8.05 -13.89 -11.45
N ILE A 90 7.02 -13.05 -11.26
CA ILE A 90 6.70 -12.48 -9.95
C ILE A 90 5.92 -13.53 -9.18
N GLU A 91 6.53 -14.12 -8.15
CA GLU A 91 5.89 -15.10 -7.29
C GLU A 91 4.90 -14.40 -6.33
N VAL A 92 3.61 -14.66 -6.52
CA VAL A 92 2.52 -14.06 -5.75
C VAL A 92 1.86 -15.14 -4.90
N ALA A 93 1.39 -14.77 -3.70
CA ALA A 93 0.79 -15.72 -2.78
C ALA A 93 -0.46 -16.36 -3.41
N PRO A 94 -0.67 -17.69 -3.33
CA PRO A 94 -1.83 -18.33 -3.95
C PRO A 94 -3.19 -17.73 -3.54
N ALA A 95 -3.28 -17.12 -2.36
CA ALA A 95 -4.48 -16.43 -1.90
C ALA A 95 -4.87 -15.24 -2.79
N ILE A 96 -3.88 -14.51 -3.31
CA ILE A 96 -4.04 -13.31 -4.14
C ILE A 96 -3.60 -13.50 -5.60
N ASP A 97 -2.92 -14.59 -5.94
CA ASP A 97 -2.50 -14.87 -7.32
C ASP A 97 -3.70 -15.31 -8.18
N HIS A 98 -4.23 -14.38 -8.96
CA HIS A 98 -5.31 -14.62 -9.90
C HIS A 98 -5.28 -13.56 -11.03
N PRO A 99 -5.97 -13.79 -12.17
CA PRO A 99 -5.88 -12.92 -13.35
C PRO A 99 -6.07 -11.43 -13.05
N ALA A 100 -7.14 -11.05 -12.34
CA ALA A 100 -7.38 -9.64 -12.01
C ALA A 100 -6.28 -8.99 -11.13
N PHE A 101 -5.52 -9.75 -10.32
CA PHE A 101 -4.36 -9.20 -9.62
C PHE A 101 -3.19 -8.97 -10.58
N ARG A 102 -3.02 -9.84 -11.58
CA ARG A 102 -2.04 -9.64 -12.65
C ARG A 102 -2.41 -8.45 -13.53
N ASP A 103 -3.70 -8.25 -13.80
CA ASP A 103 -4.22 -7.08 -14.51
C ASP A 103 -3.95 -5.78 -13.73
N LEU A 104 -4.06 -5.79 -12.40
CA LEU A 104 -3.66 -4.66 -11.55
C LEU A 104 -2.18 -4.30 -11.76
N LEU A 105 -1.29 -5.30 -11.81
CA LEU A 105 0.15 -5.06 -12.04
C LEU A 105 0.43 -4.41 -13.41
N GLU A 106 -0.26 -4.85 -14.45
CA GLU A 106 -0.19 -4.23 -15.77
C GLU A 106 -0.74 -2.79 -15.75
N ALA A 107 -1.85 -2.54 -15.04
CA ALA A 107 -2.47 -1.22 -14.95
C ALA A 107 -1.58 -0.18 -14.23
N ILE A 108 -0.86 -0.59 -13.18
CA ILE A 108 0.03 0.33 -12.42
C ILE A 108 1.39 0.54 -13.08
N ARG A 109 1.81 -0.33 -14.00
CA ARG A 109 3.10 -0.24 -14.69
C ARG A 109 3.38 1.14 -15.31
N PRO A 110 2.49 1.75 -16.12
CA PRO A 110 2.76 3.07 -16.71
C PRO A 110 2.92 4.19 -15.67
N LEU A 111 2.42 3.99 -14.45
CA LEU A 111 2.55 4.93 -13.35
C LEU A 111 3.88 4.80 -12.61
N SER A 112 4.64 3.73 -12.88
CA SER A 112 5.79 3.34 -12.06
C SER A 112 7.11 3.99 -12.48
N ARG A 113 7.94 4.32 -11.48
CA ARG A 113 9.24 5.00 -11.67
C ARG A 113 10.31 4.20 -12.42
N PRO A 114 10.36 2.86 -12.40
CA PRO A 114 11.11 2.12 -13.40
C PRO A 114 10.34 2.19 -14.73
N GLY A 115 10.68 3.16 -15.60
CA GLY A 115 10.01 3.42 -16.88
C GLY A 115 9.52 4.86 -17.09
N GLY A 116 9.72 5.77 -16.12
CA GLY A 116 9.42 7.21 -16.24
C GLY A 116 8.13 7.68 -15.56
N GLY A 117 7.45 6.81 -14.81
CA GLY A 117 6.24 7.16 -14.06
C GLY A 117 6.51 7.95 -12.77
N THR A 118 5.45 8.25 -12.01
CA THR A 118 5.48 9.12 -10.83
C THR A 118 5.45 8.38 -9.49
N VAL A 119 5.17 7.08 -9.49
CA VAL A 119 4.96 6.26 -8.28
C VAL A 119 6.04 5.20 -8.14
N GLU A 120 6.53 5.00 -6.92
CA GLU A 120 7.39 3.88 -6.58
C GLU A 120 6.57 2.70 -6.02
N VAL A 121 6.76 1.50 -6.57
CA VAL A 121 5.99 0.31 -6.16
C VAL A 121 6.85 -0.56 -5.25
N VAL A 122 6.32 -0.89 -4.07
CA VAL A 122 7.05 -1.57 -3.00
C VAL A 122 6.36 -2.89 -2.64
N ALA A 123 7.10 -3.99 -2.70
CA ALA A 123 6.70 -5.30 -2.22
C ALA A 123 6.87 -5.36 -0.69
N LEU A 124 5.76 -5.50 0.04
CA LEU A 124 5.74 -5.34 1.49
C LEU A 124 5.83 -6.66 2.27
N ASP A 125 5.34 -7.75 1.69
CA ASP A 125 5.10 -8.97 2.43
C ASP A 125 6.41 -9.68 2.82
N ARG A 126 6.30 -10.61 3.78
CA ARG A 126 7.42 -11.40 4.25
C ARG A 126 7.97 -12.27 3.11
N PRO A 127 9.31 -12.38 2.96
CA PRO A 127 9.91 -13.29 1.99
C PRO A 127 9.43 -14.72 2.15
N TRP A 128 9.24 -15.43 1.03
CA TRP A 128 8.70 -16.79 1.02
C TRP A 128 9.53 -17.78 1.84
N ARG A 129 10.85 -17.63 1.76
CA ARG A 129 11.83 -18.54 2.38
C ARG A 129 12.34 -18.03 3.74
N SER A 130 11.76 -16.95 4.27
CA SER A 130 12.18 -16.42 5.55
C SER A 130 11.47 -17.11 6.71
N VAL A 131 12.26 -17.78 7.54
CA VAL A 131 11.86 -18.31 8.85
C VAL A 131 12.07 -17.29 9.97
N ARG A 132 12.36 -16.02 9.64
CA ARG A 132 12.71 -15.00 10.63
C ARG A 132 11.63 -14.84 11.69
N GLU A 133 12.08 -14.56 12.90
CA GLU A 133 11.25 -14.20 14.06
C GLU A 133 10.37 -12.99 13.73
N GLY A 134 9.14 -13.00 14.24
CA GLY A 134 8.16 -11.93 14.04
C GLY A 134 6.92 -12.34 13.25
N THR A 135 5.92 -11.45 13.25
CA THR A 135 4.65 -11.65 12.52
C THR A 135 4.76 -11.15 11.09
N ARG A 136 3.93 -11.68 10.19
CA ARG A 136 3.79 -11.19 8.80
C ARG A 136 3.50 -9.68 8.77
N ASP A 137 2.57 -9.24 9.63
CA ASP A 137 2.18 -7.82 9.75
C ASP A 137 3.32 -6.96 10.29
N GLY A 138 4.09 -7.45 11.27
CA GLY A 138 5.25 -6.74 11.80
C GLY A 138 6.33 -6.52 10.74
N HIS A 139 6.52 -7.48 9.84
CA HIS A 139 7.42 -7.33 8.69
C HIS A 139 6.92 -6.26 7.72
N MET A 140 5.63 -6.30 7.33
CA MET A 140 5.05 -5.27 6.46
C MET A 140 5.13 -3.87 7.08
N ALA A 141 4.79 -3.74 8.38
CA ALA A 141 4.88 -2.48 9.10
C ALA A 141 6.32 -1.93 9.12
N THR A 142 7.31 -2.79 9.34
CA THR A 142 8.72 -2.40 9.30
C THR A 142 9.14 -1.91 7.92
N ARG A 143 8.67 -2.55 6.85
CA ARG A 143 8.94 -2.11 5.47
C ARG A 143 8.30 -0.74 5.19
N ILE A 144 7.02 -0.57 5.52
CA ILE A 144 6.29 0.69 5.35
C ILE A 144 7.02 1.82 6.10
N ALA A 145 7.39 1.59 7.37
CA ALA A 145 8.12 2.58 8.16
C ALA A 145 9.45 2.96 7.50
N GLY A 146 10.22 1.98 7.03
CA GLY A 146 11.49 2.23 6.34
C GLY A 146 11.35 3.10 5.08
N GLU A 147 10.29 2.90 4.29
CA GLU A 147 10.04 3.73 3.10
C GLU A 147 9.65 5.17 3.45
N ILE A 148 8.88 5.37 4.52
CA ILE A 148 8.43 6.72 4.94
C ILE A 148 9.54 7.48 5.67
N GLU A 149 10.26 6.83 6.59
CA GLU A 149 11.33 7.47 7.38
C GLU A 149 12.50 7.93 6.51
N GLY A 150 12.81 7.18 5.43
CA GLY A 150 13.89 7.53 4.51
C GLY A 150 13.56 8.67 3.54
N ARG A 151 12.29 9.11 3.46
CA ARG A 151 11.79 9.92 2.33
C ARG A 151 10.80 11.00 2.80
N PRO A 152 11.30 12.17 3.25
CA PRO A 152 10.44 13.29 3.61
C PRO A 152 9.48 13.67 2.48
N GLY A 153 8.18 13.66 2.76
CA GLY A 153 7.13 13.92 1.76
C GLY A 153 6.57 12.67 1.07
N ALA A 154 7.06 11.48 1.39
CA ALA A 154 6.43 10.24 0.94
C ALA A 154 4.98 10.16 1.44
N ARG A 155 4.10 9.79 0.52
CA ARG A 155 2.70 9.46 0.73
C ARG A 155 2.44 8.11 0.07
N MET A 156 2.08 7.13 0.88
CA MET A 156 1.95 5.74 0.49
C MET A 156 0.50 5.28 0.58
N LEU A 157 -0.01 4.74 -0.52
CA LEU A 157 -1.21 3.91 -0.52
C LEU A 157 -0.77 2.45 -0.44
N VAL A 158 -1.35 1.67 0.47
CA VAL A 158 -0.99 0.27 0.70
C VAL A 158 -2.21 -0.61 0.38
N LEU A 159 -2.06 -1.51 -0.58
CA LEU A 159 -3.08 -2.47 -1.00
C LEU A 159 -2.78 -3.85 -0.40
N VAL A 160 -3.60 -4.28 0.54
CA VAL A 160 -3.42 -5.53 1.30
C VAL A 160 -4.78 -6.18 1.59
N GLY A 161 -4.79 -7.45 1.98
CA GLY A 161 -5.99 -8.08 2.51
C GLY A 161 -6.52 -7.36 3.75
N ASN A 162 -7.85 -7.27 3.88
CA ASN A 162 -8.57 -6.62 5.00
C ASN A 162 -8.06 -7.02 6.39
N ASN A 163 -7.60 -8.25 6.49
CA ASN A 163 -7.03 -8.85 7.68
C ASN A 163 -5.77 -8.16 8.19
N HIS A 164 -5.01 -7.52 7.29
CA HIS A 164 -3.79 -6.77 7.59
C HIS A 164 -4.04 -5.32 8.00
N THR A 165 -5.29 -4.83 7.89
CA THR A 165 -5.64 -3.45 8.23
C THR A 165 -6.34 -3.31 9.58
N LEU A 166 -6.68 -4.44 10.22
CA LEU A 166 -7.31 -4.47 11.53
C LEU A 166 -6.32 -4.10 12.64
N ARG A 167 -6.69 -3.13 13.49
CA ARG A 167 -5.95 -2.85 14.73
C ARG A 167 -6.13 -4.01 15.71
N ASP A 168 -5.03 -4.51 16.28
CA ASP A 168 -4.99 -5.51 17.36
C ASP A 168 -5.62 -6.87 17.03
N PHE A 169 -5.37 -7.41 15.82
CA PHE A 169 -5.80 -8.77 15.47
C PHE A 169 -4.69 -9.80 15.68
N PRO A 170 -4.78 -10.73 16.66
CA PRO A 170 -3.77 -11.75 16.87
C PRO A 170 -3.90 -12.87 15.82
N TRP A 171 -3.18 -12.75 14.72
CA TRP A 171 -3.06 -13.83 13.72
C TRP A 171 -2.34 -15.04 14.32
N ARG A 172 -3.08 -16.13 14.59
CA ARG A 172 -2.50 -17.46 14.79
C ARG A 172 -2.50 -18.21 13.46
N TRP A 173 -1.38 -18.17 12.74
CA TRP A 173 -1.18 -19.06 11.60
C TRP A 173 -0.79 -20.45 12.12
N GLY A 174 -1.72 -21.40 12.09
CA GLY A 174 -1.44 -22.80 12.45
C GLY A 174 -2.65 -23.57 12.98
N GLY A 175 -3.42 -24.20 12.07
CA GLY A 175 -4.05 -25.51 12.21
C GLY A 175 -4.92 -25.90 13.43
N SER A 176 -5.11 -25.08 14.47
CA SER A 176 -5.97 -25.48 15.59
C SER A 176 -7.45 -25.30 15.23
N ARG A 177 -8.18 -26.40 15.10
CA ARG A 177 -9.65 -26.48 14.88
C ARG A 177 -10.48 -25.94 16.06
N THR A 178 -9.94 -25.03 16.86
CA THR A 178 -10.69 -24.42 17.96
C THR A 178 -11.30 -23.12 17.46
N PRO A 179 -12.63 -23.00 17.36
CA PRO A 179 -13.24 -21.74 16.96
C PRO A 179 -12.86 -20.65 17.97
N PRO A 180 -12.63 -19.40 17.50
CA PRO A 180 -12.42 -18.28 18.42
C PRO A 180 -13.62 -18.17 19.35
N ARG A 181 -13.36 -18.03 20.66
CA ARG A 181 -14.42 -17.79 21.64
C ARG A 181 -15.16 -16.50 21.25
N PRO A 182 -16.50 -16.46 21.36
CA PRO A 182 -17.24 -15.24 21.10
C PRO A 182 -16.78 -14.12 22.04
N TRP A 183 -16.54 -12.94 21.47
CA TRP A 183 -16.06 -11.76 22.19
C TRP A 183 -17.08 -11.31 23.24
N ARG A 184 -16.65 -11.21 24.50
CA ARG A 184 -17.29 -10.35 25.50
C ARG A 184 -16.71 -8.94 25.32
N ARG A 185 -17.57 -7.95 25.08
CA ARG A 185 -17.20 -6.53 25.16
C ARG A 185 -16.67 -6.23 26.57
N SER A 186 -15.38 -5.95 26.72
CA SER A 186 -14.88 -5.21 27.88
C SER A 186 -15.00 -3.71 27.58
N ARG A 187 -15.83 -3.01 28.36
CA ARG A 187 -15.92 -1.55 28.34
C ARG A 187 -14.77 -0.96 29.16
N HIS A 188 -13.62 -0.72 28.56
CA HIS A 188 -12.61 0.23 29.03
C HIS A 188 -11.99 0.78 27.74
N GLY A 189 -12.22 2.02 27.31
CA GLY A 189 -11.86 3.26 28.01
C GLY A 189 -10.65 3.83 27.25
N CYS A 190 -10.92 4.63 26.23
CA CYS A 190 -9.88 5.29 25.42
C CYS A 190 -9.18 6.36 26.25
N GLU A 191 -7.93 6.14 26.66
CA GLU A 191 -6.99 7.21 27.00
C GLU A 191 -5.61 6.89 26.39
N GLY A 192 -5.00 7.93 25.83
CA GLY A 192 -3.94 7.85 24.84
C GLY A 192 -2.64 7.21 25.32
N SER A 193 -1.97 6.52 24.40
CA SER A 193 -0.59 6.08 24.55
C SER A 193 0.25 6.84 23.54
N SER A 194 1.05 7.79 24.03
CA SER A 194 2.11 8.45 23.27
C SER A 194 3.31 7.51 23.21
N TRP A 195 3.94 7.40 22.03
CA TRP A 195 5.21 6.71 21.88
C TRP A 195 6.33 7.72 22.16
N HIS A 196 7.20 7.42 23.13
CA HIS A 196 8.46 8.15 23.34
C HIS A 196 9.61 7.26 22.88
N VAL A 197 10.32 7.69 21.84
CA VAL A 197 11.57 7.08 21.40
C VAL A 197 12.70 7.76 22.18
N GLY A 198 13.37 6.99 23.03
CA GLY A 198 14.46 7.47 23.88
C GLY A 198 15.74 7.73 23.08
N GLY A 199 16.02 9.01 22.81
CA GLY A 199 17.35 9.47 22.40
C GLY A 199 18.18 9.89 23.61
N ARG A 200 19.23 9.13 23.96
CA ARG A 200 20.31 9.62 24.83
C ARG A 200 21.48 10.07 23.97
N THR A 201 21.63 11.38 23.79
CA THR A 201 22.89 12.01 23.42
C THR A 201 23.37 12.83 24.61
N ARG A 202 24.44 12.39 25.28
CA ARG A 202 25.23 13.26 26.16
C ARG A 202 26.31 13.91 25.31
N LEU A 203 26.17 15.20 25.07
CA LEU A 203 27.30 16.07 24.73
C LEU A 203 27.95 16.49 26.05
N ALA A 204 29.24 16.21 26.19
CA ALA A 204 30.07 16.81 27.24
C ALA A 204 30.77 18.04 26.64
N SER A 205 30.58 19.20 27.27
CA SER A 205 31.35 20.42 27.01
C SER A 205 32.51 20.51 27.99
N PRO A 206 33.62 21.18 27.63
CA PRO A 206 34.84 21.21 28.40
C PRO A 206 34.84 22.30 29.46
N SER A 207 35.61 22.09 30.52
CA SER A 207 36.17 23.11 31.41
C SER A 207 37.57 22.69 31.81
#